data_AF-A0A958E118-F1
#
_entry.id   AF-A0A958E118-F1
#
_cell.length_a   1.000
_cell.length_b   1.000
_cell.length_c   1.000
_cell.angle_alpha   90.00
_cell.angle_beta   90.00
_cell.angle_gamma   90.00
#
_symmetry.space_group_name_H-M   'P 1'
#
loop_
_entity.id
_entity.type
_entity.pdbx_description
1 polymer ?
#
loop_
_entity_poly.entity_id
_entity_poly.type
_entity_poly.pdbx_seq_one_letter_code
_entity_poly.pdbx_strand_id
1 'polypeptide(L)'
;MKLSKLCPIWLLCTIAMLPVWAQKPMFNADSAYAHVKHLSVTIGPRPMGSANEQQALRWAAEKFKSYGADTAFVMPFLKAPHGVNTTSGV
;
A
#
# COMPACT_ATOMS: atom_id res chain seq x y z
N MET A 1 -2.00 45.54 -26.72
CA MET A 1 -0.82 44.65 -26.71
C MET A 1 -1.13 43.43 -27.56
N LYS A 2 -0.52 43.29 -28.74
CA LYS A 2 -0.72 42.14 -29.64
C LYS A 2 0.02 40.95 -29.04
N LEU A 3 -0.71 39.94 -28.54
CA LEU A 3 -0.13 38.64 -28.21
C LEU A 3 0.38 38.03 -29.52
N SER A 4 1.68 38.17 -29.77
CA SER A 4 2.37 37.59 -30.91
C SER A 4 2.38 36.07 -30.78
N LYS A 5 1.67 35.41 -31.70
CA LYS A 5 1.84 34.03 -32.17
C LYS A 5 2.67 33.12 -31.25
N LEU A 6 2.03 32.56 -30.22
CA LEU A 6 2.57 31.41 -29.49
C LEU A 6 2.85 30.29 -30.49
N CYS A 7 4.14 29.95 -30.62
CA CYS A 7 4.63 28.95 -31.55
C CYS A 7 3.99 27.59 -31.19
N PRO A 8 3.16 26.97 -32.06
CA PRO A 8 2.40 25.77 -31.75
C PRO A 8 3.30 24.57 -31.37
N ILE A 9 4.58 24.61 -31.77
CA ILE A 9 5.59 23.59 -31.51
C ILE A 9 5.94 23.52 -30.01
N TRP A 10 6.00 24.66 -29.31
CA TRP A 10 6.33 24.71 -27.88
C TRP A 10 5.19 24.14 -27.02
N LEU A 11 3.94 24.39 -27.41
CA LEU A 11 2.75 23.85 -26.77
C LEU A 11 2.66 22.32 -26.97
N LEU A 12 3.08 21.83 -28.14
CA LEU A 12 3.07 20.40 -28.45
C LEU A 12 4.14 19.64 -27.63
N CYS A 13 5.34 20.22 -27.45
CA CYS A 13 6.40 19.62 -26.65
C CYS A 13 6.08 19.58 -25.15
N THR A 14 5.43 20.61 -24.59
CA THR A 14 5.03 20.61 -23.18
C THR A 14 3.91 19.61 -22.88
N ILE A 15 2.96 19.43 -23.80
CA ILE A 15 1.91 18.42 -23.67
C ILE A 15 2.47 16.99 -23.81
N ALA A 16 3.45 16.78 -24.69
CA ALA A 16 4.06 15.47 -24.92
C ALA A 16 4.92 14.96 -23.74
N MET A 17 5.34 15.83 -22.80
CA MET A 17 6.10 15.43 -21.60
C MET A 17 5.23 15.10 -20.37
N LEU A 18 3.94 15.41 -20.39
CA LEU A 18 3.01 15.08 -19.31
C LEU A 18 2.78 13.56 -19.04
N PRO A 19 2.86 12.62 -20.01
CA PRO A 19 2.51 11.23 -19.74
C PRO A 19 3.62 10.45 -19.02
N VAL A 20 4.83 11.01 -18.87
CA VAL A 20 5.96 10.33 -18.18
C VAL A 20 5.67 10.14 -16.69
N TRP A 21 4.84 11.01 -16.09
CA TRP A 21 4.51 10.96 -14.67
C TRP A 21 3.34 10.02 -14.36
N ALA A 22 2.68 9.48 -15.38
CA ALA A 22 1.55 8.57 -15.25
C ALA A 22 1.95 7.08 -15.38
N GLN A 23 3.21 6.73 -15.10
CA GLN A 23 3.58 5.32 -14.97
C GLN A 23 2.86 4.74 -13.74
N LYS A 24 1.83 3.93 -14.00
CA LYS A 24 1.30 3.02 -13.00
C LYS A 24 2.48 2.15 -12.54
N PRO A 25 2.83 2.15 -11.23
CA PRO A 25 3.92 1.30 -10.77
C PRO A 25 3.56 -0.14 -11.13
N MET A 26 4.37 -0.74 -12.00
CA MET A 26 4.25 -2.14 -12.35
C MET A 26 4.56 -2.98 -11.11
N PHE A 27 3.99 -4.18 -11.03
CA PHE A 27 4.33 -5.12 -9.97
C PHE A 27 5.85 -5.29 -9.87
N ASN A 28 6.39 -5.17 -8.66
CA ASN A 28 7.80 -5.34 -8.37
C ASN A 28 7.98 -6.61 -7.53
N ALA A 29 8.66 -7.61 -8.12
CA ALA A 29 8.88 -8.90 -7.47
C ALA A 29 9.79 -8.80 -6.24
N ASP A 30 10.76 -7.88 -6.25
CA ASP A 30 11.71 -7.70 -5.15
C ASP A 30 11.03 -7.12 -3.91
N SER A 31 10.13 -6.14 -4.08
CA SER A 31 9.36 -5.59 -2.96
C SER A 31 8.39 -6.63 -2.41
N ALA A 32 7.72 -7.40 -3.27
CA ALA A 32 6.86 -8.51 -2.85
C ALA A 32 7.63 -9.55 -2.04
N TYR A 33 8.82 -9.97 -2.51
CA TYR A 33 9.69 -10.87 -1.79
C TYR A 33 10.11 -10.31 -0.42
N ALA A 34 10.50 -9.03 -0.37
CA ALA A 34 10.88 -8.37 0.88
C ALA A 34 9.73 -8.35 1.90
N HIS A 35 8.50 -8.12 1.46
CA HIS A 35 7.31 -8.17 2.31
C HIS A 35 7.04 -9.57 2.85
N VAL A 36 7.08 -10.58 1.97
CA VAL A 36 6.89 -11.98 2.37
C VAL A 36 7.98 -12.38 3.37
N LYS A 37 9.25 -12.07 3.09
CA LYS A 37 10.37 -12.35 3.99
C LYS A 37 10.18 -11.70 5.35
N HIS A 38 9.74 -10.44 5.42
CA HIS A 38 9.47 -9.79 6.69
C HIS A 38 8.35 -10.51 7.47
N LEU A 39 7.25 -10.82 6.79
CA LEU A 39 6.09 -11.49 7.40
C LEU A 39 6.37 -12.94 7.83
N SER A 40 7.25 -13.67 7.12
CA SER A 40 7.51 -15.09 7.38
C SER A 40 8.77 -15.35 8.21
N VAL A 41 9.81 -14.53 8.08
CA VAL A 41 11.10 -14.72 8.76
C VAL A 41 11.24 -13.76 9.93
N THR A 42 10.93 -12.48 9.75
CA THR A 42 11.10 -11.48 10.83
C THR A 42 9.99 -11.60 11.87
N ILE A 43 8.73 -11.72 11.45
CA ILE A 43 7.59 -11.89 12.37
C ILE A 43 7.36 -13.37 12.70
N GLY A 44 7.46 -14.26 11.71
CA GLY A 44 7.33 -15.69 11.93
C GLY A 44 5.89 -16.22 11.87
N PRO A 45 5.59 -17.35 12.54
CA PRO A 45 4.25 -17.93 12.57
C PRO A 45 3.22 -16.97 13.16
N ARG A 46 2.05 -16.88 12.52
CA ARG A 46 0.96 -15.96 12.89
C ARG A 46 -0.37 -16.69 13.13
N PRO A 47 -0.48 -17.57 14.15
CA PRO A 47 -1.76 -18.12 14.55
C PRO A 47 -2.76 -17.01 14.89
N MET A 48 -4.03 -17.24 14.61
CA MET A 48 -5.10 -16.28 14.94
C MET A 48 -5.19 -16.06 16.47
N GLY A 49 -5.26 -14.81 16.89
CA GLY A 49 -5.20 -14.34 18.27
C GLY A 49 -3.79 -14.22 18.87
N SER A 50 -2.73 -14.50 18.11
CA SER A 50 -1.35 -14.46 18.63
C SER A 50 -0.73 -13.06 18.60
N ALA A 51 0.29 -12.84 19.43
CA ALA A 51 1.07 -11.59 19.42
C ALA A 51 1.72 -11.31 18.05
N ASN A 52 2.18 -12.35 17.35
CA ASN A 52 2.80 -12.22 16.03
C ASN A 52 1.78 -11.82 14.97
N GLU A 53 0.54 -12.31 15.05
CA GLU A 53 -0.54 -11.86 14.19
C GLU A 53 -0.82 -10.37 14.41
N GLN A 54 -0.98 -9.94 15.66
CA GLN A 54 -1.17 -8.52 15.98
C GLN A 54 -0.03 -7.64 15.47
N GLN A 55 1.22 -8.11 15.57
CA GLN A 55 2.38 -7.41 15.02
C GLN A 55 2.30 -7.30 13.49
N ALA A 56 1.91 -8.38 12.81
CA ALA A 56 1.74 -8.37 11.35
C ALA A 56 0.62 -7.45 10.87
N LEU A 57 -0.50 -7.42 11.59
CA LEU A 57 -1.63 -6.53 11.29
C LEU A 57 -1.22 -5.06 11.45
N ARG A 58 -0.51 -4.72 12.54
CA ARG A 58 0.05 -3.37 12.75
C ARG A 58 1.01 -2.98 11.63
N TRP A 59 1.95 -3.86 11.30
CA TRP A 59 2.91 -3.63 10.22
C TRP A 59 2.21 -3.44 8.86
N ALA A 60 1.20 -4.24 8.55
CA ALA A 60 0.45 -4.12 7.30
C ALA A 60 -0.30 -2.78 7.21
N ALA A 61 -0.96 -2.37 8.30
CA ALA A 61 -1.63 -1.07 8.36
C ALA A 61 -0.64 0.10 8.17
N GLU A 62 0.55 0.03 8.79
CA GLU A 62 1.61 1.02 8.59
C GLU A 62 2.11 1.05 7.14
N LYS A 63 2.27 -0.11 6.49
CA LYS A 63 2.68 -0.18 5.08
C LYS A 63 1.65 0.46 4.15
N PHE A 64 0.37 0.17 4.35
CA PHE A 64 -0.68 0.82 3.56
C PHE A 64 -0.64 2.35 3.70
N LYS A 65 -0.50 2.87 4.92
CA LYS A 65 -0.32 4.33 5.12
C LYS A 65 0.90 4.87 4.40
N SER A 66 2.04 4.16 4.49
CA SER A 66 3.28 4.59 3.83
C SER A 66 3.18 4.63 2.30
N TYR A 67 2.26 3.87 1.72
CA TYR A 67 1.99 3.85 0.27
C TYR A 67 0.93 4.88 -0.17
N GLY A 68 0.44 5.70 0.77
CA GLY A 68 -0.52 6.77 0.49
C GLY A 68 -1.98 6.37 0.65
N ALA A 69 -2.28 5.24 1.33
CA ALA A 69 -3.65 4.96 1.72
C ALA A 69 -4.13 6.01 2.73
N ASP A 70 -5.22 6.70 2.41
CA ASP A 70 -5.86 7.69 3.27
C ASP A 70 -6.35 7.05 4.58
N THR A 71 -7.01 5.89 4.47
CA THR A 71 -7.47 5.10 5.61
C THR A 71 -6.81 3.72 5.62
N ALA A 72 -6.21 3.38 6.76
CA ALA A 72 -5.70 2.04 7.05
C ALA A 72 -5.69 1.82 8.57
N PHE A 73 -6.39 0.78 9.01
CA PHE A 73 -6.53 0.43 10.42
C PHE A 73 -6.75 -1.08 10.56
N VAL A 74 -6.52 -1.59 11.77
CA VAL A 74 -6.83 -2.99 12.10
C VAL A 74 -8.28 -3.05 12.58
N MET A 75 -9.11 -3.83 11.91
CA MET A 75 -10.49 -4.05 12.33
C MET A 75 -10.52 -5.17 13.39
N PRO A 76 -11.06 -4.92 14.60
CA PRO A 76 -11.10 -5.94 15.64
C PRO A 76 -12.15 -7.00 15.34
N PHE A 77 -11.82 -8.28 15.58
CA PHE A 77 -12.73 -9.41 15.48
C PHE A 77 -12.91 -10.04 16.86
N LEU A 78 -14.04 -9.72 17.51
CA LEU A 78 -14.25 -9.97 18.94
C LEU A 78 -14.81 -11.37 19.28
N LYS A 79 -15.53 -12.04 18.34
CA LYS A 79 -16.00 -13.43 18.47
C LYS A 79 -16.75 -13.88 17.21
N ALA A 80 -16.52 -15.12 16.79
CA ALA A 80 -17.39 -15.78 15.82
C ALA A 80 -18.60 -16.44 16.52
N PRO A 81 -19.79 -16.49 15.89
CA PRO A 81 -21.03 -17.02 16.50
C PRO A 81 -20.95 -18.46 17.01
N HIS A 82 -19.98 -19.25 16.52
CA HIS A 82 -19.88 -20.69 16.78
C HIS A 82 -18.79 -21.06 17.81
N GLY A 83 -18.45 -20.16 18.73
CA GLY A 83 -17.55 -20.48 19.85
C GLY A 83 -16.06 -20.61 19.47
N VAL A 84 -15.70 -20.23 18.25
CA VAL A 84 -14.30 -20.08 17.85
C VAL A 84 -13.74 -18.85 18.56
N ASN A 85 -12.81 -19.06 19.48
CA ASN A 85 -12.17 -17.99 20.22
C ASN A 85 -11.21 -17.27 19.26
N THR A 86 -11.58 -16.09 18.77
CA THR A 86 -10.72 -15.27 17.94
C THR A 86 -10.50 -13.95 18.66
N THR A 87 -9.27 -13.67 19.05
CA THR A 87 -8.84 -12.33 19.51
C THR A 87 -8.06 -11.63 18.38
N SER A 88 -8.41 -11.92 17.12
CA SER A 88 -7.75 -11.36 15.95
C SER A 88 -7.98 -9.86 15.88
N GLY A 89 -6.91 -9.12 15.61
CA GLY A 89 -6.96 -7.67 15.50
C GLY A 89 -7.23 -6.91 16.81
N VAL A 90 -7.21 -7.60 17.95
CA VAL A 90 -7.25 -7.03 19.31
C VAL A 90 -5.87 -7.13 19.93
#